data_AF-A0A392RX07-F1
#
_entry.id   AF-A0A392RX07-F1
#
_cell.length_a   1.000
_cell.length_b   1.000
_cell.length_c   1.000
_cell.angle_alpha   90.00
_cell.angle_beta   90.00
_cell.angle_gamma   90.00
#
_symmetry.space_group_name_H-M   'P 1'
#
loop_
_entity.id
_entity.type
_entity.pdbx_description
1 polymer ?
#
loop_
_entity_poly.entity_id
_entity_poly.type
_entity_poly.pdbx_seq_one_letter_code
_entity_poly.pdbx_strand_id
1 'polypeptide(L)' 'MGKFEGNTQPYSRLDSLPSIQYEAASEDFISFGSRQQAYDELFEALNDDSVHIIGLYGVGGSGKTTLAIEVGKQADDRK' A
#
# COMPACT_ATOMS: atom_id res chain seq x y z
N MET A 1 -10.73 -2.62 41.19
CA MET A 1 -11.01 -1.82 39.98
C MET A 1 -9.67 -1.35 39.42
N GLY A 2 -9.06 -2.12 38.51
CA GLY A 2 -7.78 -1.75 37.90
C GLY A 2 -7.98 -0.67 36.85
N LYS A 3 -7.25 0.45 36.96
CA LYS A 3 -7.26 1.50 35.95
C LYS A 3 -6.32 1.08 34.83
N PHE A 4 -6.86 0.81 33.65
CA PHE A 4 -6.08 0.66 32.43
C PHE A 4 -5.83 2.07 31.87
N GLU A 5 -4.63 2.60 32.11
CA GLU A 5 -4.15 3.78 31.38
C GLU A 5 -3.64 3.32 30.01
N GLY A 6 -4.52 3.40 29.01
CA GLY A 6 -4.13 3.21 27.63
C GLY A 6 -3.44 4.47 27.12
N ASN A 7 -2.10 4.49 27.08
CA ASN A 7 -1.35 5.43 26.25
C ASN A 7 -1.63 5.10 24.78
N THR A 8 -2.76 5.57 24.26
CA THR A 8 -3.08 5.50 22.84
C THR A 8 -2.40 6.68 22.17
N GLN A 9 -1.14 6.44 21.77
CA GLN A 9 -0.55 7.25 20.71
C GLN A 9 -1.47 7.10 19.48
N PRO A 10 -1.87 8.22 18.83
CA PRO A 10 -2.72 8.13 17.65
C PRO A 10 -1.96 7.37 16.56
N TYR A 11 -2.45 6.20 16.17
CA TYR A 11 -1.93 5.35 15.08
C TYR A 11 -2.03 6.00 13.68
N SER A 12 -2.28 7.30 13.62
CA SER A 12 -2.79 8.01 12.45
C SER A 12 -2.27 9.45 12.37
N ARG A 13 -1.02 9.71 12.77
CA ARG A 13 -0.35 10.92 12.30
C ARG A 13 0.22 10.71 10.89
N LEU A 14 -0.67 10.78 9.91
CA LEU A 14 -0.29 10.97 8.50
C LEU A 14 -0.10 12.46 8.26
N ASP A 15 1.10 12.98 8.52
CA ASP A 15 1.53 14.25 7.95
C ASP A 15 2.40 13.93 6.72
N SER A 16 1.81 13.93 5.53
CA SER A 16 2.57 13.82 4.27
C SER A 16 1.80 14.42 3.11
N LEU A 17 2.14 15.65 2.72
CA LEU A 17 2.00 16.25 1.38
C LEU A 17 2.98 17.45 1.30
N PRO A 18 3.79 17.58 0.24
CA PRO A 18 3.30 18.21 -0.98
C PRO A 18 3.68 17.49 -2.29
N SER A 19 4.46 16.41 -2.22
CA SER A 19 4.89 15.61 -3.38
C SER A 19 5.21 14.22 -2.87
N ILE A 20 4.17 13.38 -2.78
CA ILE A 20 4.13 12.02 -2.22
C ILE A 20 5.50 11.36 -1.99
N GLN A 21 5.92 11.28 -0.72
CA GLN A 21 6.96 10.35 -0.26
C GLN A 21 6.31 9.39 0.73
N TYR A 22 6.14 8.13 0.33
CA TYR A 22 5.70 7.03 1.18
C TYR A 22 6.92 6.21 1.63
N GLU A 23 7.70 6.78 2.54
CA GLU A 23 8.70 6.04 3.32
C GLU A 23 7.99 5.24 4.42
N ALA A 24 7.16 4.28 4.02
CA ALA A 24 6.48 3.36 4.94
C ALA A 24 6.30 1.96 4.33
N ALA A 25 7.02 1.61 3.26
CA ALA A 25 7.23 0.19 2.99
C ALA A 25 8.47 -0.18 3.79
N SER A 26 8.25 -0.92 4.88
CA SER A 26 9.31 -1.71 5.51
C SER A 26 10.05 -2.49 4.43
N GLU A 27 11.37 -2.65 4.59
CA GLU A 27 12.23 -3.47 3.73
C GLU A 27 11.69 -4.91 3.54
N ASP A 28 10.74 -5.33 4.37
CA ASP A 28 10.04 -6.60 4.32
C ASP A 28 8.59 -6.47 3.77
N PHE A 29 8.41 -6.16 2.48
CA PHE A 29 7.13 -6.51 1.85
C PHE A 29 7.01 -8.03 1.85
N ILE A 30 6.29 -8.56 2.84
CA ILE A 30 5.96 -9.98 2.89
C ILE A 30 4.93 -10.22 1.79
N SER A 31 5.41 -10.76 0.67
CA SER A 31 4.60 -11.36 -0.39
C SER A 31 3.60 -12.34 0.24
N PHE A 32 2.37 -11.88 0.44
CA PHE A 32 1.27 -12.76 0.79
C PHE A 32 0.88 -13.48 -0.49
N GLY A 33 1.16 -14.79 -0.58
CA GLY A 33 0.81 -15.58 -1.76
C GLY A 33 -0.68 -15.49 -2.16
N SER A 34 -1.56 -15.19 -1.19
CA SER A 34 -2.99 -14.92 -1.45
C SER A 34 -3.26 -13.66 -2.29
N ARG A 35 -2.27 -12.76 -2.42
CA ARG A 35 -2.36 -11.47 -3.12
C ARG A 35 -1.52 -11.44 -4.40
N GLN A 36 -0.86 -12.56 -4.75
CA GLN A 36 -0.02 -12.64 -5.94
C GLN A 36 -0.83 -12.34 -7.20
N GLN A 37 -2.03 -12.92 -7.32
CA GLN A 37 -2.92 -12.65 -8.45
C GLN A 37 -3.25 -11.16 -8.59
N ALA A 38 -3.64 -10.49 -7.50
CA ALA A 38 -3.98 -9.07 -7.53
C ALA A 38 -2.76 -8.18 -7.83
N TYR A 39 -1.56 -8.63 -7.43
CA TYR A 39 -0.32 -7.97 -7.77
C TYR A 39 0.00 -8.11 -9.26
N ASP A 40 -0.12 -9.32 -9.82
CA ASP A 40 0.15 -9.59 -11.23
C ASP A 40 -0.83 -8.83 -12.12
N GLU A 41 -2.13 -8.88 -11.82
CA GLU A 41 -3.18 -8.11 -12.52
C GLU A 41 -2.92 -6.59 -12.48
N LEU A 42 -2.50 -6.08 -11.31
CA LEU A 42 -2.16 -4.66 -11.16
C LEU A 42 -0.93 -4.29 -11.99
N PHE A 43 0.09 -5.15 -12.03
CA PHE A 43 1.29 -4.94 -12.83
C PHE A 43 1.01 -5.03 -14.34
N GLU A 44 0.18 -5.97 -14.77
CA GLU A 44 -0.26 -6.07 -16.17
C GLU A 44 -1.01 -4.80 -16.59
N ALA A 45 -1.97 -4.35 -15.77
CA ALA A 45 -2.73 -3.13 -16.03
C ALA A 45 -1.86 -1.87 -16.06
N LEU A 46 -0.73 -1.85 -15.32
CA LEU A 46 0.23 -0.74 -15.37
C LEU A 46 1.07 -0.71 -16.64
N ASN A 47 1.26 -1.85 -17.30
CA ASN A 47 2.00 -1.93 -18.58
C ASN A 47 1.10 -1.68 -19.81
N ASP A 48 -0.20 -1.51 -19.61
CA ASP A 48 -1.15 -1.23 -20.68
C ASP A 48 -1.31 0.28 -20.87
N ASP A 49 -0.73 0.80 -21.95
CA ASP A 49 -0.78 2.22 -22.33
C ASP A 49 -2.21 2.76 -22.56
N SER A 50 -3.21 1.88 -22.72
CA SER A 50 -4.62 2.29 -22.83
C SER A 50 -5.28 2.56 -21.47
N VAL A 51 -4.69 2.09 -20.38
CA VAL A 51 -5.19 2.24 -19.01
C VAL A 51 -4.64 3.52 -18.38
N HIS A 52 -5.53 4.43 -18.02
CA HIS A 52 -5.16 5.73 -17.44
C HIS A 52 -5.38 5.80 -15.93
N ILE A 53 -6.25 4.94 -15.38
CA ILE A 53 -6.61 4.91 -13.95
C ILE A 53 -6.83 3.46 -13.51
N ILE A 54 -6.25 3.08 -12.37
CA ILE A 54 -6.45 1.77 -11.73
C ILE A 54 -6.97 1.98 -10.31
N GLY A 55 -8.04 1.26 -9.94
CA GLY A 55 -8.65 1.34 -8.61
C GLY A 55 -8.58 0.02 -7.86
N LEU A 56 -8.16 0.05 -6.58
CA LEU A 56 -8.14 -1.12 -5.70
C LEU A 56 -9.33 -1.09 -4.74
N TYR A 57 -10.08 -2.20 -4.64
CA TYR A 57 -11.25 -2.33 -3.78
C TYR A 57 -11.16 -3.56 -2.85
N GLY A 58 -11.95 -3.58 -1.77
CA GLY A 58 -11.97 -4.66 -0.78
C GLY A 58 -12.13 -4.19 0.67
N VAL A 59 -12.27 -5.15 1.59
CA VAL A 59 -12.53 -4.93 3.03
C VAL A 59 -11.47 -4.04 3.69
N GLY A 60 -11.85 -3.27 4.73
CA GLY A 60 -10.90 -2.51 5.53
C GLY A 60 -9.75 -3.38 6.08
N GLY A 61 -8.53 -2.86 6.08
CA GLY A 61 -7.35 -3.63 6.54
C GLY A 61 -6.82 -4.68 5.57
N SER A 62 -7.39 -4.82 4.36
CA SER A 62 -6.93 -5.82 3.37
C SER A 62 -5.58 -5.50 2.70
N GLY A 63 -4.99 -4.33 2.99
CA GLY A 63 -3.68 -3.93 2.44
C GLY A 63 -3.71 -3.27 1.06
N LYS A 64 -4.86 -2.73 0.60
CA LYS A 64 -4.98 -2.05 -0.72
C LYS A 64 -3.96 -0.94 -0.91
N THR A 65 -3.90 -0.02 0.05
CA THR A 65 -2.95 1.11 0.02
C THR A 65 -1.50 0.60 0.01
N THR A 66 -1.22 -0.44 0.80
CA THR A 66 0.10 -1.08 0.83
C THR A 66 0.46 -1.69 -0.52
N LEU A 67 -0.47 -2.39 -1.18
CA LEU A 67 -0.24 -2.97 -2.50
C LEU A 67 0.05 -1.90 -3.56
N ALA A 68 -0.73 -0.81 -3.58
CA ALA A 68 -0.51 0.30 -4.51
C ALA A 68 0.87 0.96 -4.31
N ILE A 69 1.28 1.16 -3.05
CA ILE A 69 2.60 1.72 -2.73
C ILE A 69 3.71 0.80 -3.21
N GLU A 70 3.62 -0.50 -2.91
CA GLU A 70 4.65 -1.48 -3.26
C GLU A 70 4.82 -1.63 -4.77
N VAL A 71 3.72 -1.80 -5.49
CA VAL A 71 3.75 -1.89 -6.95
C VAL A 71 4.28 -0.59 -7.56
N GLY A 72 3.90 0.57 -7.01
CA GLY A 72 4.41 1.86 -7.45
C GLY A 72 5.93 1.98 -7.32
N LYS A 73 6.53 1.46 -6.23
CA LYS A 73 7.99 1.42 -6.04
C LYS A 73 8.65 0.53 -7.08
N GLN A 74 8.16 -0.69 -7.24
CA GLN A 74 8.73 -1.65 -8.19
C GLN A 74 8.56 -1.22 -9.65
N ALA A 75 7.51 -0.46 -9.99
CA ALA A 75 7.34 0.12 -11.31
C ALA A 75 8.33 1.27 -11.58
N ASP A 76 8.69 2.06 -10.57
CA ASP A 76 9.68 3.13 -10.70
C ASP A 76 11.11 2.57 -10.85
N ASP A 77 11.43 1.50 -10.11
CA ASP A 77 12.71 0.79 -10.22
C ASP A 77 12.94 0.15 -11.61
N ARG A 78 11.87 -0.10 -12.38
CA ARG A 78 11.90 -0.72 -13.71
C ARG A 78 11.90 0.28 -14.87
N LYS A 79 11.90 1.59 -14.60
CA LYS A 79 12.08 2.62 -15.62
C LYS A 79 13.51 2.63 -16.17
#